data_AF-A0A9P7VM41-F1
#
_entry.id   AF-A0A9P7VM41-F1
#
_cell.length_a   1.000
_cell.length_b   1.000
_cell.length_c   1.000
_cell.angle_alpha   90.00
_cell.angle_beta   90.00
_cell.angle_gamma   90.00
#
_symmetry.space_group_name_H-M   'P 1'
#
loop_
_entity.id
_entity.type
_entity.pdbx_description
1 polymer ?
#
loop_
_entity_poly.entity_id
_entity_poly.type
_entity_poly.pdbx_seq_one_letter_code
_entity_poly.pdbx_strand_id
1 'polypeptide(L)'
;MPSFSTLFVTITAALLVRGADNSTDSSNTTDTTIATDTLTSGNSYGAPLTPWEQGTTPGWYYGDNPDNLPDSLTDLPWLQDSYLCWLLEQQNDGFQCPTSPSSDGYTQLFSNLTGATEAVDYMTYGLVDTVEACKAMCDSVNGCIFVNSYHDVNGKNGSPLLTCSLFSQCHSAADSINRGGQTQPDGSIDYITNSDGYCKQKCSCSA
;
A
#
# COMPACT_ATOMS: atom_id res chain seq x y z
N MET A 1 19.95 49.92 -52.97
CA MET A 1 19.96 49.72 -51.51
C MET A 1 18.60 50.12 -50.95
N PRO A 2 17.75 49.16 -50.57
CA PRO A 2 16.74 49.38 -49.56
C PRO A 2 17.02 48.53 -48.32
N SER A 3 16.84 49.19 -47.18
CA SER A 3 17.07 48.74 -45.81
C SER A 3 16.02 47.70 -45.39
N PHE A 4 16.46 46.60 -44.79
CA PHE A 4 15.57 45.68 -44.05
C PHE A 4 15.53 46.12 -42.58
N SER A 5 14.42 46.72 -42.15
CA SER A 5 14.12 46.92 -40.72
C SER A 5 13.28 45.75 -40.22
N THR A 6 13.89 44.89 -39.40
CA THR A 6 13.22 43.81 -38.67
C THR A 6 12.49 44.37 -37.45
N LEU A 7 11.17 44.22 -37.43
CA LEU A 7 10.31 44.51 -36.28
C LEU A 7 10.26 43.25 -35.39
N PHE A 8 10.84 43.30 -34.19
CA PHE A 8 10.63 42.28 -33.17
C PHE A 8 9.33 42.58 -32.43
N VAL A 9 8.34 41.70 -32.55
CA VAL A 9 7.11 41.73 -31.73
C VAL A 9 7.34 40.84 -30.52
N THR A 10 7.55 41.45 -29.35
CA THR A 10 7.53 40.74 -28.06
C THR A 10 6.09 40.56 -27.61
N ILE A 11 5.62 39.31 -27.55
CA ILE A 11 4.32 38.97 -26.96
C ILE A 11 4.54 38.74 -25.47
N THR A 12 4.21 39.74 -24.66
CA THR A 12 4.16 39.60 -23.19
C THR A 12 2.78 39.07 -22.82
N ALA A 13 2.67 37.77 -22.53
CA ALA A 13 1.45 37.21 -21.95
C ALA A 13 1.43 37.54 -20.45
N ALA A 14 0.57 38.49 -20.04
CA ALA A 14 0.26 38.72 -18.63
C ALA A 14 -0.75 37.65 -18.16
N LEU A 15 -0.30 36.69 -17.36
CA LEU A 15 -1.18 35.78 -16.63
C LEU A 15 -1.86 36.57 -15.50
N LEU A 16 -3.11 36.98 -15.73
CA LEU A 16 -4.01 37.40 -14.66
C LEU A 16 -4.56 36.13 -13.99
N VAL A 17 -3.99 35.76 -12.85
CA VAL A 17 -4.60 34.79 -11.92
C VAL A 17 -5.89 35.42 -11.40
N ARG A 18 -7.03 34.95 -11.89
CA ARG A 18 -8.32 35.18 -11.21
C ARG A 18 -8.38 34.19 -10.06
N GLY A 19 -8.38 34.72 -8.84
CA GLY A 19 -8.60 33.94 -7.63
C GLY A 19 -9.91 33.17 -7.75
N ALA A 20 -9.85 31.87 -7.50
CA ALA A 20 -11.03 31.06 -7.25
C ALA A 20 -11.52 31.41 -5.84
N ASP A 21 -12.69 32.04 -5.77
CA ASP A 21 -13.46 32.12 -4.52
C ASP A 21 -13.79 30.69 -4.08
N ASN A 22 -13.28 30.33 -2.91
CA ASN A 22 -13.60 29.09 -2.24
C ASN A 22 -14.77 29.35 -1.29
N SER A 23 -15.99 29.09 -1.76
CA SER A 23 -17.17 29.00 -0.92
C SER A 23 -18.05 27.86 -1.41
N THR A 24 -17.83 26.73 -0.77
CA THR A 24 -18.75 25.65 -0.41
C THR A 24 -20.16 25.74 -1.01
N ASP A 25 -20.53 24.73 -1.80
CA ASP A 25 -21.89 24.21 -1.77
C ASP A 25 -21.89 22.68 -1.84
N SER A 26 -22.66 22.11 -0.93
CA SER A 26 -22.75 20.70 -0.60
C SER A 26 -23.53 19.94 -1.67
N SER A 27 -22.96 18.83 -2.14
CA SER A 27 -23.75 17.72 -2.65
C SER A 27 -23.42 16.48 -1.85
N ASN A 28 -24.46 15.98 -1.21
CA ASN A 28 -24.49 14.82 -0.35
C ASN A 28 -24.31 13.55 -1.19
N THR A 29 -23.08 13.11 -1.37
CA THR A 29 -22.70 11.75 -1.81
C THR A 29 -21.55 11.33 -0.91
N THR A 30 -21.87 10.52 0.09
CA THR A 30 -20.90 9.88 0.96
C THR A 30 -19.92 9.05 0.12
N ASP A 31 -18.73 9.61 -0.02
CA ASP A 31 -17.44 8.96 0.23
C ASP A 31 -17.15 7.68 -0.55
N THR A 32 -16.73 7.85 -1.80
CA THR A 32 -16.09 6.77 -2.57
C THR A 32 -15.09 7.28 -3.61
N THR A 33 -15.07 8.58 -3.88
CA THR A 33 -14.07 9.24 -4.73
C THR A 33 -12.74 9.50 -4.02
N ILE A 34 -12.65 9.35 -2.70
CA ILE A 34 -11.41 9.58 -1.93
C ILE A 34 -10.50 8.34 -1.92
N ALA A 35 -11.05 7.13 -2.11
CA ALA A 35 -10.29 5.89 -2.01
C ALA A 35 -9.40 5.58 -3.24
N THR A 36 -9.71 6.11 -4.42
CA THR A 36 -8.97 5.79 -5.66
C THR A 36 -7.76 6.69 -5.83
N ASP A 37 -7.92 8.00 -5.62
CA ASP A 37 -6.83 8.99 -5.74
C ASP A 37 -5.75 8.84 -4.64
N THR A 38 -6.02 8.00 -3.64
CA THR A 38 -5.12 7.74 -2.50
C THR A 38 -4.29 6.47 -2.65
N LEU A 39 -4.54 5.61 -3.64
CA LEU A 39 -3.78 4.36 -3.84
C LEU A 39 -2.84 4.46 -5.05
N THR A 40 -1.81 5.32 -4.94
CA THR A 40 -0.84 5.54 -6.02
C THR A 40 0.55 5.03 -5.66
N SER A 41 1.39 4.75 -6.67
CA SER A 41 2.80 4.43 -6.41
C SER A 41 3.55 5.58 -5.71
N GLY A 42 3.15 6.84 -5.94
CA GLY A 42 3.79 8.02 -5.38
C GLY A 42 3.61 8.21 -3.88
N ASN A 43 2.61 7.54 -3.28
CA ASN A 43 2.35 7.58 -1.84
C ASN A 43 2.35 6.17 -1.22
N SER A 44 3.09 5.24 -1.83
CA SER A 44 3.19 3.84 -1.37
C SER A 44 1.81 3.21 -1.15
N TYR A 45 0.89 3.47 -2.09
CA TYR A 45 -0.48 2.96 -2.05
C TYR A 45 -1.17 3.21 -0.70
N GLY A 46 -1.00 4.41 -0.15
CA GLY A 46 -1.60 4.82 1.13
C GLY A 46 -0.75 4.53 2.37
N ALA A 47 0.41 3.86 2.23
CA ALA A 47 1.31 3.50 3.34
C ALA A 47 2.73 4.10 3.17
N PRO A 48 2.90 5.44 3.21
CA PRO A 48 4.16 6.12 2.90
C PRO A 48 5.28 5.89 3.91
N LEU A 49 4.94 5.52 5.15
CA LEU A 49 5.89 5.12 6.18
C LEU A 49 5.98 3.61 6.23
N THR A 50 7.16 3.09 6.55
CA THR A 50 7.36 1.65 6.66
C THR A 50 6.69 1.12 7.94
N PRO A 51 6.44 -0.20 8.04
CA PRO A 51 5.80 -0.76 9.23
C PRO A 51 6.61 -0.61 10.53
N TRP A 52 7.93 -0.38 10.45
CA TRP A 52 8.79 -0.22 11.63
C TRP A 52 8.93 1.23 12.11
N GLU A 53 8.38 2.19 11.37
CA GLU A 53 8.44 3.60 11.74
C GLU A 53 7.31 3.99 12.70
N GLN A 54 7.59 4.92 13.61
CA GLN A 54 6.58 5.41 14.55
C GLN A 54 5.51 6.24 13.84
N GLY A 55 4.24 5.99 14.16
CA GLY A 55 3.09 6.73 13.58
C GLY A 55 2.69 6.26 12.19
N THR A 56 3.17 5.09 11.77
CA THR A 56 2.80 4.44 10.52
C THR A 56 1.37 3.91 10.55
N THR A 57 0.69 3.92 9.39
CA THR A 57 -0.66 3.37 9.22
C THR A 57 -0.74 2.54 7.95
N PRO A 58 -1.46 1.40 7.95
CA PRO A 58 -1.65 0.60 6.76
C PRO A 58 -2.37 1.42 5.68
N GLY A 59 -2.09 1.12 4.41
CA GLY A 59 -2.71 1.85 3.31
C GLY A 59 -4.13 1.37 2.99
N TRP A 60 -4.44 0.11 3.32
CA TRP A 60 -5.65 -0.58 2.87
C TRP A 60 -5.86 -1.91 3.58
N TYR A 61 -7.04 -2.51 3.39
CA TYR A 61 -7.45 -3.79 3.94
C TYR A 61 -7.95 -4.76 2.85
N TYR A 62 -7.51 -6.02 2.91
CA TYR A 62 -8.00 -7.09 2.02
C TYR A 62 -8.26 -8.38 2.81
N GLY A 63 -9.54 -8.69 3.02
CA GLY A 63 -10.00 -9.87 3.75
C GLY A 63 -11.53 -9.92 3.77
N ASP A 64 -12.06 -11.06 4.22
CA ASP A 64 -13.49 -11.36 4.20
C ASP A 64 -14.23 -10.71 5.39
N ASN A 65 -13.49 -10.28 6.41
CA ASN A 65 -14.04 -9.86 7.70
C ASN A 65 -13.67 -8.40 8.05
N PRO A 66 -14.17 -7.39 7.32
CA PRO A 66 -13.84 -5.98 7.60
C PRO A 66 -14.20 -5.53 9.02
N ASP A 67 -15.15 -6.21 9.69
CA ASP A 67 -15.50 -5.99 11.10
C ASP A 67 -14.33 -6.31 12.07
N ASN A 68 -13.28 -6.99 11.62
CA ASN A 68 -12.08 -7.26 12.41
C ASN A 68 -11.11 -6.07 12.46
N LEU A 69 -11.35 -5.02 11.66
CA LEU A 69 -10.53 -3.82 11.70
C LEU A 69 -10.71 -3.11 13.05
N PRO A 70 -9.61 -2.62 13.66
CA PRO A 70 -9.71 -1.72 14.80
C PRO A 70 -10.56 -0.49 14.47
N ASP A 71 -11.31 0.04 15.44
CA ASP A 71 -12.15 1.25 15.26
C ASP A 71 -11.39 2.45 14.67
N SER A 72 -10.08 2.54 14.90
CA SER A 72 -9.21 3.59 14.36
C SER A 72 -8.80 3.39 12.89
N LEU A 73 -9.16 2.27 12.28
CA LEU A 73 -8.78 1.84 10.94
C LEU A 73 -10.00 1.49 10.06
N THR A 74 -11.22 1.88 10.45
CA THR A 74 -12.44 1.61 9.68
C THR A 74 -12.49 2.35 8.34
N ASP A 75 -11.70 3.39 8.17
CA ASP A 75 -11.66 4.23 6.97
C ASP A 75 -10.69 3.70 5.91
N LEU A 76 -10.05 2.55 6.14
CA LEU A 76 -9.17 1.93 5.15
C LEU A 76 -9.96 1.49 3.91
N PRO A 77 -9.44 1.74 2.69
CA PRO A 77 -10.00 1.17 1.47
C PRO A 77 -10.09 -0.37 1.57
N TRP A 78 -11.31 -0.91 1.45
CA TRP A 78 -11.55 -2.35 1.49
C TRP A 78 -11.54 -2.95 0.08
N LEU A 79 -10.49 -3.68 -0.24
CA LEU A 79 -10.21 -4.13 -1.61
C LEU A 79 -10.99 -5.36 -2.07
N GLN A 80 -11.99 -5.82 -1.30
CA GLN A 80 -13.01 -6.74 -1.80
C GLN A 80 -14.29 -6.01 -2.23
N ASP A 81 -14.38 -4.71 -2.02
CA ASP A 81 -15.54 -3.94 -2.46
C ASP A 81 -15.57 -3.86 -3.99
N SER A 82 -16.63 -4.43 -4.58
CA SER A 82 -16.80 -4.52 -6.04
C SER A 82 -16.84 -3.16 -6.74
N TYR A 83 -17.30 -2.11 -6.06
CA TYR A 83 -17.39 -0.78 -6.64
C TYR A 83 -16.03 -0.07 -6.59
N LEU A 84 -15.30 -0.16 -5.47
CA LEU A 84 -13.93 0.33 -5.35
C LEU A 84 -13.01 -0.35 -6.38
N CYS A 85 -13.11 -1.67 -6.52
CA CYS A 85 -12.29 -2.41 -7.48
C CYS A 85 -12.58 -2.02 -8.92
N TRP A 86 -13.86 -1.84 -9.27
CA TRP A 86 -14.24 -1.33 -10.58
C TRP A 86 -13.65 0.06 -10.87
N LEU A 87 -13.58 0.94 -9.86
CA LEU A 87 -12.96 2.26 -10.02
C LEU A 87 -11.45 2.17 -10.22
N LEU A 88 -10.75 1.38 -9.40
CA LEU A 88 -9.29 1.21 -9.48
C LEU A 88 -8.85 0.62 -10.83
N GLU A 89 -9.63 -0.30 -11.39
CA GLU A 89 -9.39 -0.85 -12.73
C GLU A 89 -9.37 0.22 -13.84
N GLN A 90 -10.10 1.33 -13.67
CA GLN A 90 -10.13 2.39 -14.68
C GLN A 90 -8.95 3.37 -14.60
N GLN A 91 -8.26 3.45 -13.45
CA GLN A 91 -7.19 4.43 -13.24
C GLN A 91 -5.84 3.98 -13.85
N ASN A 92 -5.62 2.67 -14.00
CA ASN A 92 -4.40 2.07 -14.59
C ASN A 92 -3.08 2.58 -13.98
N ASP A 93 -3.07 2.90 -12.68
CA ASP A 93 -1.93 3.48 -11.96
C ASP A 93 -1.01 2.42 -11.29
N GLY A 94 -1.02 1.20 -11.81
CA GLY A 94 -0.14 0.11 -11.36
C GLY A 94 -0.59 -0.63 -10.09
N PHE A 95 -1.79 -0.32 -9.60
CA PHE A 95 -2.50 -1.08 -8.56
C PHE A 95 -3.77 -1.69 -9.16
N GLN A 96 -3.97 -2.99 -8.99
CA GLN A 96 -5.18 -3.71 -9.35
C GLN A 96 -5.78 -4.31 -8.08
N CYS A 97 -7.08 -4.59 -8.06
CA CYS A 97 -7.64 -5.32 -6.94
C CYS A 97 -7.10 -6.76 -6.90
N PRO A 98 -6.80 -7.29 -5.70
CA PRO A 98 -6.37 -8.67 -5.58
C PRO A 98 -7.43 -9.64 -6.12
N THR A 99 -6.99 -10.65 -6.87
CA THR A 99 -7.85 -11.76 -7.32
C THR A 99 -7.41 -13.06 -6.66
N SER A 100 -8.34 -13.95 -6.32
CA SER A 100 -8.00 -15.25 -5.74
C SER A 100 -7.09 -16.07 -6.66
N PRO A 101 -5.89 -16.50 -6.21
CA PRO A 101 -4.93 -17.17 -7.08
C PRO A 101 -5.33 -18.62 -7.42
N SER A 102 -5.10 -19.04 -8.68
CA SER A 102 -5.37 -20.41 -9.20
C SER A 102 -4.24 -21.42 -8.94
N SER A 103 -3.02 -20.96 -8.68
CA SER A 103 -1.90 -21.65 -8.03
C SER A 103 -1.03 -20.53 -7.48
N ASP A 104 -0.60 -20.57 -6.23
CA ASP A 104 -0.11 -19.35 -5.61
C ASP A 104 1.20 -18.83 -6.25
N GLY A 105 2.07 -19.70 -6.78
CA GLY A 105 3.27 -19.26 -7.49
C GLY A 105 4.32 -18.63 -6.56
N TYR A 106 4.26 -18.92 -5.26
CA TYR A 106 5.21 -18.44 -4.26
C TYR A 106 6.03 -19.59 -3.68
N THR A 107 7.26 -19.26 -3.26
CA THR A 107 8.11 -20.15 -2.45
C THR A 107 8.30 -19.53 -1.07
N GLN A 108 7.96 -20.28 -0.02
CA GLN A 108 8.25 -19.86 1.34
C GLN A 108 9.76 -19.95 1.61
N LEU A 109 10.36 -18.84 2.03
CA LEU A 109 11.80 -18.72 2.28
C LEU A 109 12.13 -18.82 3.78
N PHE A 110 11.20 -18.41 4.65
CA PHE A 110 11.30 -18.57 6.09
C PHE A 110 9.90 -18.61 6.72
N SER A 111 9.83 -19.13 7.95
CA SER A 111 8.60 -19.18 8.71
C SER A 111 8.80 -19.10 10.22
N ASN A 112 7.75 -18.67 10.90
CA ASN A 112 7.60 -18.62 12.35
C ASN A 112 8.75 -17.86 13.04
N LEU A 113 9.19 -16.75 12.45
CA LEU A 113 10.17 -15.86 13.06
C LEU A 113 9.49 -14.81 13.94
N THR A 114 10.25 -14.27 14.89
CA THR A 114 9.81 -13.18 15.78
C THR A 114 10.27 -11.81 15.27
N GLY A 115 10.49 -11.68 13.97
CA GLY A 115 10.99 -10.46 13.36
C GLY A 115 10.44 -10.30 11.95
N ALA A 116 9.96 -9.11 11.63
CA ALA A 116 9.53 -8.72 10.29
C ALA A 116 10.73 -8.33 9.43
N THR A 117 10.55 -8.41 8.13
CA THR A 117 11.53 -8.00 7.13
C THR A 117 11.70 -6.48 7.18
N GLU A 118 12.94 -6.03 7.32
CA GLU A 118 13.30 -4.62 7.25
C GLU A 118 14.29 -4.44 6.09
N ALA A 119 13.85 -3.80 5.01
CA ALA A 119 14.64 -3.65 3.80
C ALA A 119 14.31 -2.37 3.03
N VAL A 120 15.29 -1.90 2.24
CA VAL A 120 15.26 -0.61 1.53
C VAL A 120 14.34 -0.60 0.30
N ASP A 121 13.97 -1.77 -0.20
CA ASP A 121 13.15 -1.97 -1.39
C ASP A 121 11.68 -2.27 -1.05
N TYR A 122 11.29 -1.89 0.17
CA TYR A 122 9.91 -1.80 0.64
C TYR A 122 9.04 -0.98 -0.31
N MET A 123 7.80 -1.44 -0.50
CA MET A 123 6.83 -0.83 -1.41
C MET A 123 5.61 -0.26 -0.68
N THR A 124 4.94 -1.10 0.12
CA THR A 124 3.70 -0.79 0.84
C THR A 124 3.41 -1.85 1.89
N TYR A 125 2.45 -1.61 2.77
CA TYR A 125 1.83 -2.64 3.59
C TYR A 125 0.31 -2.43 3.77
N GLY A 126 -0.36 -3.49 4.16
CA GLY A 126 -1.80 -3.55 4.40
C GLY A 126 -2.13 -4.63 5.42
N LEU A 127 -3.40 -4.69 5.81
CA LEU A 127 -3.91 -5.71 6.73
C LEU A 127 -4.71 -6.77 5.96
N VAL A 128 -4.51 -8.04 6.33
CA VAL A 128 -5.18 -9.18 5.68
C VAL A 128 -5.57 -10.26 6.69
N ASP A 129 -6.57 -11.07 6.35
CA ASP A 129 -7.00 -12.20 7.19
C ASP A 129 -6.06 -13.42 7.08
N THR A 130 -5.44 -13.63 5.92
CA THR A 130 -4.68 -14.86 5.63
C THR A 130 -3.38 -14.60 4.85
N VAL A 131 -2.48 -15.57 4.86
CA VAL A 131 -1.25 -15.56 4.03
C VAL A 131 -1.61 -15.57 2.55
N GLU A 132 -2.65 -16.29 2.15
CA GLU A 132 -3.15 -16.33 0.77
C GLU A 132 -3.63 -14.94 0.33
N ALA A 133 -4.32 -14.22 1.23
CA ALA A 133 -4.73 -12.85 0.98
C ALA A 133 -3.52 -11.90 0.86
N CYS A 134 -2.47 -12.08 1.68
CA CYS A 134 -1.21 -11.34 1.57
C CYS A 134 -0.52 -11.52 0.20
N LYS A 135 -0.48 -12.77 -0.29
CA LYS A 135 0.08 -13.10 -1.62
C LYS A 135 -0.75 -12.49 -2.74
N ALA A 136 -2.08 -12.60 -2.69
CA ALA A 136 -2.96 -11.98 -3.68
C ALA A 136 -2.78 -10.45 -3.72
N MET A 137 -2.55 -9.85 -2.55
CA MET A 137 -2.19 -8.44 -2.40
C MET A 137 -0.89 -8.06 -3.14
N CYS A 138 0.13 -8.92 -3.11
CA CYS A 138 1.34 -8.71 -3.91
C CYS A 138 1.12 -8.94 -5.41
N ASP A 139 0.22 -9.83 -5.81
CA ASP A 139 -0.13 -10.02 -7.23
C ASP A 139 -0.81 -8.78 -7.83
N SER A 140 -1.45 -7.99 -6.98
CA SER A 140 -2.21 -6.79 -7.31
C SER A 140 -1.34 -5.52 -7.43
N VAL A 141 -0.10 -5.56 -6.91
CA VAL A 141 0.86 -4.45 -6.95
C VAL A 141 1.93 -4.71 -8.00
N ASN A 142 1.99 -3.85 -9.03
CA ASN A 142 3.01 -3.97 -10.07
C ASN A 142 4.42 -3.84 -9.47
N GLY A 143 5.30 -4.79 -9.79
CA GLY A 143 6.67 -4.83 -9.29
C GLY A 143 6.84 -5.50 -7.91
N CYS A 144 5.77 -5.93 -7.24
CA CYS A 144 5.90 -6.72 -6.02
C CYS A 144 6.42 -8.12 -6.33
N ILE A 145 7.48 -8.53 -5.63
CA ILE A 145 8.19 -9.81 -5.82
C ILE A 145 8.21 -10.64 -4.54
N PHE A 146 8.09 -10.01 -3.37
CA PHE A 146 8.18 -10.69 -2.08
C PHE A 146 7.16 -10.15 -1.09
N VAL A 147 6.64 -11.05 -0.27
CA VAL A 147 5.73 -10.72 0.83
C VAL A 147 6.31 -11.21 2.16
N ASN A 148 6.16 -10.40 3.19
CA ASN A 148 6.32 -10.84 4.57
C ASN A 148 5.03 -10.60 5.35
N SER A 149 4.42 -11.70 5.79
CA SER A 149 3.23 -11.71 6.63
C SER A 149 3.60 -11.96 8.08
N TYR A 150 3.07 -11.19 9.01
CA TYR A 150 3.34 -11.35 10.44
C TYR A 150 2.23 -10.79 11.31
N HIS A 151 2.18 -11.18 12.58
CA HIS A 151 1.36 -10.50 13.58
C HIS A 151 2.16 -9.39 14.23
N ASP A 152 1.62 -8.17 14.14
CA ASP A 152 2.06 -7.04 14.94
C ASP A 152 1.23 -6.99 16.23
N VAL A 153 1.81 -7.52 17.30
CA VAL A 153 1.09 -7.68 18.56
C VAL A 153 1.25 -6.41 19.37
N ASN A 154 0.22 -5.57 19.41
CA ASN A 154 0.14 -4.32 20.18
C ASN A 154 0.13 -4.49 21.71
N GLY A 155 0.92 -5.41 22.26
CA GLY A 155 1.04 -5.70 23.70
C GLY A 155 -0.20 -6.26 24.40
N LYS A 156 -1.32 -6.48 23.68
CA LYS A 156 -2.62 -6.95 24.23
C LYS A 156 -3.34 -7.93 23.30
N ASN A 157 -2.78 -9.12 23.10
CA ASN A 157 -3.35 -10.17 22.24
C ASN A 157 -3.56 -9.77 20.75
N GLY A 158 -2.93 -8.69 20.29
CA GLY A 158 -2.77 -8.33 18.87
C GLY A 158 -4.06 -8.09 18.08
N SER A 159 -3.90 -7.52 16.89
CA SER A 159 -4.95 -7.65 15.86
C SER A 159 -5.05 -9.14 15.45
N PRO A 160 -6.25 -9.70 15.23
CA PRO A 160 -6.36 -11.02 14.62
C PRO A 160 -5.82 -11.03 13.18
N LEU A 161 -5.69 -9.84 12.57
CA LEU A 161 -5.21 -9.66 11.22
C LEU A 161 -3.68 -9.82 11.15
N LEU A 162 -3.23 -10.25 9.98
CA LEU A 162 -1.82 -10.24 9.60
C LEU A 162 -1.48 -8.88 8.99
N THR A 163 -0.34 -8.32 9.41
CA THR A 163 0.34 -7.29 8.64
C THR A 163 1.00 -7.95 7.46
N CYS A 164 0.70 -7.47 6.25
CA CYS A 164 1.31 -7.92 5.01
C CYS A 164 2.18 -6.79 4.44
N SER A 165 3.49 -7.00 4.39
CA SER A 165 4.47 -6.05 3.85
C SER A 165 5.01 -6.52 2.50
N LEU A 166 5.09 -5.61 1.54
CA LEU A 166 5.46 -5.90 0.15
C LEU A 166 6.82 -5.31 -0.22
N PHE A 167 7.61 -6.09 -0.96
CA PHE A 167 8.96 -5.72 -1.39
C PHE A 167 9.18 -6.05 -2.86
N SER A 168 10.07 -5.29 -3.50
CA SER A 168 10.40 -5.45 -4.92
C SER A 168 11.51 -6.47 -5.20
N GLN A 169 12.17 -7.00 -4.16
CA GLN A 169 13.16 -8.08 -4.22
C GLN A 169 12.86 -9.18 -3.21
N CYS A 170 13.41 -10.38 -3.41
CA CYS A 170 13.25 -11.49 -2.47
C CYS A 170 14.21 -11.36 -1.28
N HIS A 171 13.69 -11.61 -0.09
CA HIS A 171 14.41 -11.55 1.17
C HIS A 171 14.53 -12.92 1.85
N SER A 172 15.44 -13.00 2.81
CA SER A 172 15.66 -14.21 3.60
C SER A 172 15.43 -13.97 5.09
N ALA A 173 15.51 -15.03 5.90
CA ALA A 173 15.45 -14.92 7.36
C ALA A 173 16.50 -13.94 7.95
N ALA A 174 17.57 -13.63 7.22
CA ALA A 174 18.58 -12.66 7.65
C ALA A 174 18.05 -11.22 7.70
N ASP A 175 17.03 -10.91 6.90
CA ASP A 175 16.40 -9.58 6.82
C ASP A 175 15.26 -9.42 7.84
N SER A 176 14.89 -10.51 8.53
CA SER A 176 13.84 -10.57 9.55
C SER A 176 14.30 -10.00 10.90
N ILE A 177 14.70 -8.73 10.89
CA ILE A 177 15.36 -8.06 12.01
C ILE A 177 14.47 -7.08 12.78
N ASN A 178 13.36 -6.61 12.19
CA ASN A 178 12.42 -5.72 12.87
C ASN A 178 11.63 -6.53 13.92
N ARG A 179 11.92 -6.32 15.21
CA ARG A 179 11.27 -7.05 16.31
C ARG A 179 10.03 -6.34 16.87
N GLY A 180 9.64 -5.21 16.30
CA GLY A 180 8.74 -4.25 16.96
C GLY A 180 9.50 -3.43 17.99
N GLY A 181 8.80 -2.99 19.04
CA GLY A 181 9.33 -2.15 20.10
C GLY A 181 8.78 -0.72 20.07
N GLN A 182 7.83 -0.41 19.20
CA GLN A 182 7.14 0.86 19.18
C GLN A 182 6.17 0.96 20.37
N THR A 183 6.08 2.16 20.94
CA THR A 183 5.12 2.45 22.01
C THR A 183 3.77 2.80 21.40
N GLN A 184 2.76 2.03 21.78
CA GLN A 184 1.37 2.20 21.35
C GLN A 184 0.70 3.36 22.12
N PRO A 185 -0.42 3.93 21.63
CA PRO A 185 -1.10 5.06 22.28
C PRO A 185 -1.51 4.79 23.74
N ASP A 186 -1.72 3.53 24.10
CA ASP A 186 -2.08 3.08 25.45
C ASP A 186 -0.86 2.77 26.34
N GLY A 187 0.35 2.99 25.84
CA GLY A 187 1.62 2.75 26.53
C GLY A 187 2.12 1.30 26.47
N SER A 188 1.41 0.39 25.79
CA SER A 188 1.94 -0.95 25.52
C SER A 188 3.10 -0.87 24.52
N ILE A 189 3.95 -1.91 24.52
CA ILE A 189 5.01 -2.07 23.54
C ILE A 189 4.60 -3.21 22.62
N ASP A 190 4.69 -2.98 21.32
CA ASP A 190 4.43 -4.02 20.35
C ASP A 190 5.59 -5.00 20.16
N TYR A 191 5.29 -6.13 19.54
CA TYR A 191 6.29 -7.13 19.17
C TYR A 191 5.79 -7.99 18.02
N ILE A 192 6.73 -8.49 17.22
CA ILE A 192 6.42 -9.31 16.05
C ILE A 192 6.39 -10.80 16.38
N THR A 193 5.34 -11.50 15.92
CA THR A 193 5.25 -12.96 15.95
C THR A 193 4.79 -13.53 14.62
N ASN A 194 5.01 -14.84 14.43
CA ASN A 194 4.54 -15.61 13.27
C ASN A 194 4.92 -14.97 11.93
N SER A 195 6.16 -14.48 11.84
CA SER A 195 6.68 -13.84 10.64
C SER A 195 7.12 -14.89 9.61
N ASP A 196 6.44 -14.88 8.47
CA ASP A 196 6.63 -15.78 7.34
C ASP A 196 6.95 -14.97 6.07
N GLY A 197 7.91 -15.47 5.28
CA GLY A 197 8.40 -14.79 4.08
C GLY A 197 8.22 -15.63 2.83
N TYR A 198 7.68 -15.03 1.77
CA TYR A 198 7.40 -15.73 0.51
C TYR A 198 7.88 -14.92 -0.70
N CYS A 199 8.64 -15.57 -1.57
CA CYS A 199 9.16 -15.01 -2.81
C CYS A 199 8.35 -15.53 -3.99
N LYS A 200 7.88 -14.65 -4.88
CA LYS A 200 7.27 -15.06 -6.15
C LYS A 200 8.27 -15.92 -6.92
N GLN A 201 7.83 -17.10 -7.33
CA GLN A 201 8.55 -17.89 -8.31
C GLN A 201 8.60 -17.07 -9.60
N LYS A 202 9.79 -16.81 -10.13
CA LYS A 202 9.88 -16.32 -11.51
C LYS A 202 9.23 -17.40 -12.37
N CYS A 203 8.23 -17.01 -13.17
CA CYS A 203 7.67 -17.90 -14.17
C CYS A 203 8.83 -18.45 -15.01
N SER A 204 9.11 -19.75 -14.88
CA SER A 204 9.98 -20.49 -15.78
C SER A 204 9.25 -20.64 -17.10
N CYS A 205 9.09 -19.56 -17.86
CA CYS A 205 8.81 -19.67 -19.28
C CYS A 205 10.07 -20.28 -19.90
N SER A 206 10.09 -21.60 -20.07
CA SER A 206 11.05 -22.26 -20.95
C SER A 206 10.93 -21.57 -22.31
N ALA A 207 11.97 -20.82 -22.68
CA ALA A 207 12.15 -20.25 -24.00
C ALA A 207 12.32 -21.35 -25.06
#